data_AF-A0A3N7EBY7-F1
#
_entry.id   AF-A0A3N7EBY7-F1
#
_cell.length_a   1.000
_cell.length_b   1.000
_cell.length_c   1.000
_cell.angle_alpha   90.00
_cell.angle_beta   90.00
_cell.angle_gamma   90.00
#
_symmetry.space_group_name_H-M   'P 1'
#
loop_
_entity.id
_entity.type
_entity.pdbx_description
1 polymer ?
#
loop_
_entity_poly.entity_id
_entity_poly.type
_entity_poly.pdbx_seq_one_letter_code
_entity_poly.pdbx_strand_id
1 'polypeptide(L)'
;MATGQDRGLTKLTGKMYEPMFRDFDRQLIGLLLRRDAFLDKVIAQEIPHLRADLKGKRLSDAANRYISQSLKRLGGDKAGVLLQVSIALRHQTADELRSVVEEHNLVRDAFLNRLIVLLRSSDMFLKALDLPTRIEWNRRDGTEDMPMSPLRAIEETLWDPFHYLRAACQTRHGCGLHLLQFPQQLVALSCYIDDEQVPGTQAYRERDEENRLLLLEGLADFEANLTPIKNQGA
;
A
#
# COMPACT_ATOMS: atom_id res chain seq x y z
N MET A 1 26.37 32.21 -23.52
CA MET A 1 25.07 31.54 -23.30
C MET A 1 25.27 30.46 -22.27
N ALA A 2 24.78 30.64 -21.05
CA ALA A 2 24.96 29.68 -19.96
C ALA A 2 23.98 28.52 -20.16
N THR A 3 24.47 27.41 -20.67
CA THR A 3 23.75 26.13 -20.77
C THR A 3 23.98 25.33 -19.49
N GLY A 4 22.90 25.02 -18.78
CA GLY A 4 22.91 24.07 -17.67
C GLY A 4 22.55 24.71 -16.34
N GLN A 5 21.26 24.98 -16.12
CA GLN A 5 20.71 24.88 -14.77
C GLN A 5 21.17 23.53 -14.20
N ASP A 6 21.80 23.55 -13.03
CA ASP A 6 21.92 22.38 -12.17
C ASP A 6 20.57 21.65 -12.22
N ARG A 7 20.56 20.43 -12.77
CA ARG A 7 19.32 19.67 -12.95
C ARG A 7 18.79 19.39 -11.55
N GLY A 8 17.84 20.21 -11.08
CA GLY A 8 17.34 20.29 -9.70
C GLY A 8 16.78 18.97 -9.16
N LEU A 9 17.68 18.03 -8.92
CA LEU A 9 17.43 16.67 -8.48
C LEU A 9 18.00 16.50 -7.07
N THR A 10 17.16 16.07 -6.13
CA THR A 10 17.55 15.64 -4.79
C THR A 10 17.68 14.14 -4.77
N LYS A 11 18.75 13.65 -4.13
CA LYS A 11 18.88 12.22 -3.80
C LYS A 11 18.04 11.90 -2.56
N LEU A 12 16.98 11.12 -2.74
CA LEU A 12 16.18 10.59 -1.65
C LEU A 12 16.67 9.17 -1.31
N THR A 13 17.01 8.94 -0.05
CA THR A 13 17.45 7.62 0.43
C THR A 13 16.33 6.98 1.25
N GLY A 14 15.87 5.81 0.84
CA GLY A 14 14.83 5.03 1.53
C GLY A 14 15.23 3.57 1.73
N LYS A 15 14.56 2.91 2.67
CA LYS A 15 14.77 1.47 2.94
C LYS A 15 13.71 0.64 2.24
N MET A 16 14.12 -0.21 1.32
CA MET A 16 13.23 -1.06 0.52
C MET A 16 13.39 -2.52 0.90
N TYR A 17 12.30 -3.29 0.85
CA TYR A 17 12.38 -4.73 1.03
C TYR A 17 13.11 -5.38 -0.16
N GLU A 18 14.30 -5.92 0.10
CA GLU A 18 15.26 -6.30 -0.95
C GLU A 18 14.69 -7.27 -2.01
N PRO A 19 14.02 -8.40 -1.65
CA PRO A 19 13.50 -9.32 -2.66
C PRO A 19 12.50 -8.64 -3.60
N MET A 20 11.64 -7.79 -3.03
CA MET A 20 10.64 -7.06 -3.81
C MET A 20 11.30 -6.01 -4.72
N PHE A 21 12.26 -5.26 -4.18
CA PHE A 21 12.91 -4.19 -4.92
C PHE A 21 13.76 -4.71 -6.08
N ARG A 22 14.49 -5.82 -5.89
CA ARG A 22 15.32 -6.42 -6.95
C ARG A 22 14.49 -6.91 -8.14
N ASP A 23 13.37 -7.57 -7.85
CA ASP A 23 12.46 -8.05 -8.89
C ASP A 23 11.79 -6.88 -9.61
N PHE A 24 11.42 -5.82 -8.88
CA PHE A 24 10.91 -4.58 -9.47
C PHE A 24 11.93 -3.94 -10.41
N ASP A 25 13.18 -3.79 -9.96
CA ASP A 25 14.27 -3.23 -10.77
C ASP A 25 14.51 -4.05 -12.05
N ARG A 26 14.50 -5.38 -11.93
CA ARG A 26 14.60 -6.29 -13.10
C ARG A 26 13.46 -6.10 -14.09
N GLN A 27 12.22 -5.94 -13.60
CA GLN A 27 11.06 -5.70 -14.46
C GLN A 27 11.16 -4.35 -15.18
N LEU A 28 11.57 -3.28 -14.49
CA LEU A 28 11.76 -1.98 -15.12
C LEU A 28 12.80 -2.01 -16.24
N ILE A 29 13.92 -2.71 -16.03
CA ILE A 29 14.94 -2.90 -17.06
C ILE A 29 14.35 -3.64 -18.26
N GLY A 30 13.55 -4.68 -18.04
CA GLY A 30 12.84 -5.41 -19.09
C GLY A 30 11.82 -4.57 -19.87
N LEU A 31 11.22 -3.57 -19.21
CA LEU A 31 10.30 -2.61 -19.82
C LEU A 31 10.99 -1.38 -20.43
N LEU A 32 12.34 -1.35 -20.43
CA LEU A 32 13.15 -0.24 -20.95
C LEU A 32 12.90 1.10 -20.21
N LEU A 33 12.49 1.04 -18.95
CA LEU A 33 12.19 2.21 -18.14
C LEU A 33 13.38 2.61 -17.27
N ARG A 34 13.69 3.90 -17.24
CA ARG A 34 14.69 4.45 -16.31
C ARG A 34 14.06 4.59 -14.92
N ARG A 35 14.47 3.74 -13.98
CA ARG A 35 13.95 3.65 -12.61
C ARG A 35 13.70 5.00 -11.93
N ASP A 36 14.74 5.81 -11.78
CA ASP A 36 14.62 7.05 -10.99
C ASP A 36 13.64 8.04 -11.62
N ALA A 37 13.64 8.17 -12.94
CA ALA A 37 12.72 9.04 -13.67
C ALA A 37 11.27 8.53 -13.57
N PHE A 38 11.08 7.21 -13.65
CA PHE A 38 9.78 6.58 -13.50
C PHE A 38 9.23 6.77 -12.08
N LEU A 39 10.03 6.47 -11.05
CA LEU A 39 9.64 6.63 -9.65
C LEU A 39 9.37 8.09 -9.28
N ASP A 40 10.17 9.04 -9.77
CA ASP A 40 9.90 10.47 -9.55
C ASP A 40 8.54 10.90 -10.10
N LYS A 41 8.18 10.42 -11.29
CA LYS A 41 6.88 10.71 -11.90
C LYS A 41 5.74 10.08 -11.10
N VAL A 42 5.86 8.80 -10.75
CA VAL A 42 4.84 8.09 -9.94
C VAL A 42 4.64 8.78 -8.60
N ILE A 43 5.72 9.09 -7.87
CA ILE A 43 5.63 9.76 -6.57
C ILE A 43 4.96 11.12 -6.69
N ALA A 44 5.35 11.94 -7.68
CA ALA A 44 4.77 13.26 -7.90
C ALA A 44 3.25 13.20 -8.13
N GLN A 45 2.79 12.19 -8.86
CA GLN A 45 1.37 12.00 -9.14
C GLN A 45 0.59 11.42 -7.96
N GLU A 46 1.19 10.52 -7.19
CA GLU A 46 0.51 9.92 -6.04
C GLU A 46 0.40 10.85 -4.84
N ILE A 47 1.28 11.87 -4.72
CA ILE A 47 1.23 12.82 -3.59
C ILE A 47 -0.14 13.51 -3.44
N PRO A 48 -0.74 14.11 -4.49
CA PRO A 48 -2.09 14.67 -4.39
C PRO A 48 -3.16 13.67 -3.97
N HIS A 49 -3.11 12.44 -4.47
CA HIS A 49 -4.05 11.38 -4.11
C HIS A 49 -3.86 10.94 -2.65
N LEU A 50 -2.62 10.77 -2.21
CA LEU A 50 -2.28 10.47 -0.83
C LEU A 50 -2.80 11.53 0.14
N ARG A 51 -2.66 12.82 -0.20
CA ARG A 51 -3.20 13.93 0.60
C ARG A 51 -4.73 13.89 0.67
N ALA A 52 -5.39 13.62 -0.45
CA ALA A 52 -6.84 13.52 -0.51
C ALA A 52 -7.36 12.35 0.34
N ASP A 53 -6.72 11.18 0.21
CA ASP A 53 -7.04 9.97 0.94
C ASP A 53 -6.86 10.17 2.46
N LEU A 54 -5.78 10.82 2.88
CA LEU A 54 -5.45 11.03 4.29
C LEU A 54 -6.06 12.30 4.90
N LYS A 55 -6.98 12.98 4.20
CA LYS A 55 -7.57 14.23 4.69
C LYS A 55 -8.21 14.03 6.07
N GLY A 56 -7.73 14.78 7.06
CA GLY A 56 -8.21 14.71 8.45
C GLY A 56 -7.72 13.49 9.23
N LYS A 57 -6.86 12.64 8.65
CA LYS A 57 -6.24 11.48 9.30
C LYS A 57 -4.76 11.75 9.53
N ARG A 58 -4.26 11.41 10.72
CA ARG A 58 -2.83 11.48 11.05
C ARG A 58 -2.49 10.25 11.87
N LEU A 59 -1.39 9.57 11.51
CA LEU A 59 -0.92 8.42 12.28
C LEU A 59 -0.50 8.86 13.68
N SER A 60 -0.94 8.10 14.71
CA SER A 60 -0.40 8.24 16.06
C SER A 60 1.09 7.84 16.07
N ASP A 61 1.83 8.30 17.07
CA ASP A 61 3.23 7.91 17.23
C ASP A 61 3.38 6.41 17.49
N ALA A 62 2.39 5.80 18.16
CA ALA A 62 2.36 4.35 18.38
C ALA A 62 2.19 3.61 17.05
N ALA A 63 1.24 4.05 16.22
CA ALA A 63 0.98 3.49 14.91
C ALA A 63 2.18 3.63 13.96
N ASN A 64 2.80 4.81 13.92
CA ASN A 64 4.01 5.05 13.13
C ASN A 64 5.17 4.12 13.54
N ARG A 65 5.42 3.98 14.85
CA ARG A 65 6.44 3.07 15.37
C ARG A 65 6.12 1.62 15.03
N TYR A 66 4.86 1.23 15.15
CA TYR A 66 4.41 -0.11 14.83
C TYR A 66 4.64 -0.45 13.36
N ILE A 67 4.25 0.41 12.42
CA ILE A 67 4.50 0.23 10.98
C ILE A 67 6.02 0.14 10.72
N SER A 68 6.80 1.04 11.32
CA SER A 68 8.26 1.07 11.16
C SER A 68 8.95 -0.21 11.66
N GLN A 69 8.46 -0.79 12.76
CA GLN A 69 8.97 -2.05 13.30
C GLN A 69 8.52 -3.25 12.46
N SER A 70 7.26 -3.25 12.03
CA SER A 70 6.70 -4.27 11.14
C SER A 70 7.47 -4.33 9.82
N LEU A 71 7.94 -3.19 9.28
CA LEU A 71 8.76 -3.16 8.07
C LEU A 71 10.09 -3.91 8.23
N LYS A 72 10.71 -3.87 9.40
CA LYS A 72 11.94 -4.63 9.70
C LYS A 72 11.71 -6.14 9.79
N ARG A 73 10.46 -6.55 10.03
CA ARG A 73 10.02 -7.95 10.18
C ARG A 73 9.27 -8.45 8.94
N LEU A 74 9.16 -7.63 7.90
CA LEU A 74 8.41 -7.97 6.70
C LEU A 74 9.02 -9.22 6.07
N GLY A 75 8.19 -10.25 5.85
CA GLY A 75 8.62 -11.58 5.39
C GLY A 75 8.78 -12.63 6.48
N GLY A 76 8.54 -12.29 7.76
CA GLY A 76 8.51 -13.25 8.88
C GLY A 76 9.83 -13.98 9.07
N ASP A 77 9.80 -15.30 9.18
CA ASP A 77 11.00 -16.14 9.35
C ASP A 77 11.94 -16.10 8.13
N LYS A 78 11.44 -15.64 6.98
CA LYS A 78 12.20 -15.39 5.76
C LYS A 78 12.38 -13.89 5.51
N ALA A 79 12.35 -13.07 6.56
CA ALA A 79 12.52 -11.63 6.42
C ALA A 79 13.82 -11.32 5.66
N GLY A 80 13.67 -10.82 4.44
CA GLY A 80 14.77 -10.30 3.64
C GLY A 80 15.36 -9.04 4.28
N VAL A 81 16.55 -8.65 3.81
CA VAL A 81 17.21 -7.44 4.30
C VAL A 81 16.49 -6.20 3.77
N LEU A 82 16.47 -5.13 4.57
CA LEU A 82 16.09 -3.81 4.08
C LEU A 82 17.27 -3.19 3.33
N LEU A 83 17.15 -3.10 2.01
CA LEU A 83 18.15 -2.49 1.15
C LEU A 83 18.02 -0.97 1.19
N GLN A 84 19.12 -0.28 1.45
CA GLN A 84 19.19 1.18 1.34
C GLN A 84 19.30 1.57 -0.13
N VAL A 85 18.24 2.18 -0.67
CA VAL A 85 18.15 2.58 -2.06
C VAL A 85 18.15 4.10 -2.14
N SER A 86 18.91 4.63 -3.09
CA SER A 86 18.88 6.04 -3.45
C SER A 86 18.13 6.25 -4.75
N ILE A 87 17.17 7.17 -4.74
CA ILE A 87 16.35 7.55 -5.88
C ILE A 87 16.58 9.03 -6.14
N ALA A 88 16.97 9.39 -7.36
CA ALA A 88 17.03 10.80 -7.76
C ALA A 88 15.63 11.32 -8.09
N LEU A 89 15.14 12.31 -7.34
CA LEU A 89 13.84 12.95 -7.50
C LEU A 89 14.02 14.42 -7.83
N ARG A 90 13.05 15.07 -8.49
CA ARG A 90 13.03 16.55 -8.59
C ARG A 90 12.92 17.16 -7.18
N HIS A 91 13.54 18.34 -6.99
CA HIS A 91 13.47 19.07 -5.71
C HIS A 91 12.02 19.25 -5.24
N GLN A 92 11.14 19.69 -6.14
CA GLN A 92 9.71 19.85 -5.86
C GLN A 92 9.07 18.54 -5.35
N THR A 93 9.23 17.42 -6.08
CA THR A 93 8.69 16.11 -5.67
C THR A 93 9.21 15.70 -4.29
N ALA A 94 10.50 15.91 -4.03
CA ALA A 94 11.12 15.55 -2.76
C ALA A 94 10.58 16.39 -1.59
N ASP A 95 10.38 17.69 -1.79
CA ASP A 95 9.85 18.60 -0.78
C ASP A 95 8.37 18.37 -0.52
N GLU A 96 7.58 18.13 -1.58
CA GLU A 96 6.18 17.75 -1.46
C GLU A 96 6.02 16.42 -0.71
N LEU A 97 6.85 15.42 -1.01
CA LEU A 97 6.86 14.15 -0.28
C LEU A 97 7.19 14.34 1.20
N ARG A 98 8.22 15.14 1.53
CA ARG A 98 8.57 15.46 2.92
C ARG A 98 7.40 16.12 3.65
N SER A 99 6.76 17.09 3.00
CA SER A 99 5.61 17.79 3.56
C SER A 99 4.45 16.84 3.88
N VAL A 100 4.08 15.92 2.98
CA VAL A 100 3.02 14.93 3.26
C VAL A 100 3.40 14.00 4.40
N VAL A 101 4.66 13.54 4.40
CA VAL A 101 5.17 12.64 5.43
C VAL A 101 5.10 13.29 6.81
N GLU A 102 5.47 14.56 6.93
CA GLU A 102 5.42 15.34 8.17
C GLU A 102 3.98 15.66 8.59
N GLU A 103 3.12 16.04 7.64
CA GLU A 103 1.71 16.41 7.88
C GLU A 103 0.88 15.25 8.42
N HIS A 104 1.07 14.04 7.90
CA HIS A 104 0.28 12.87 8.31
C HIS A 104 1.04 11.89 9.22
N ASN A 105 2.26 12.24 9.64
CA ASN A 105 3.16 11.38 10.44
C ASN A 105 3.41 10.02 9.78
N LEU A 106 3.70 10.00 8.48
CA LEU A 106 3.85 8.78 7.70
C LEU A 106 5.22 8.12 7.89
N VAL A 107 5.24 6.80 7.77
CA VAL A 107 6.49 6.07 7.57
C VAL A 107 6.83 6.13 6.07
N ARG A 108 7.72 7.07 5.69
CA ARG A 108 8.13 7.26 4.28
C ARG A 108 8.54 5.96 3.59
N ASP A 109 9.33 5.13 4.27
CA ASP A 109 9.81 3.87 3.71
C ASP A 109 8.64 2.90 3.46
N ALA A 110 7.63 2.85 4.33
CA ALA A 110 6.42 2.06 4.13
C ALA A 110 5.64 2.51 2.90
N PHE A 111 5.47 3.83 2.72
CA PHE A 111 4.83 4.40 1.54
C PHE A 111 5.57 4.01 0.25
N LEU A 112 6.89 4.13 0.20
CA LEU A 112 7.66 3.76 -0.99
C LEU A 112 7.56 2.25 -1.31
N ASN A 113 7.62 1.40 -0.28
CA ASN A 113 7.41 -0.04 -0.47
C ASN A 113 5.97 -0.35 -0.91
N ARG A 114 4.98 0.42 -0.46
CA ARG A 114 3.58 0.33 -0.93
C ARG A 114 3.48 0.63 -2.43
N LEU A 115 4.10 1.71 -2.90
CA LEU A 115 4.11 2.02 -4.33
C LEU A 115 4.73 0.88 -5.14
N ILE A 116 5.86 0.33 -4.68
CA ILE A 116 6.54 -0.75 -5.39
C ILE A 116 5.67 -2.03 -5.42
N VAL A 117 5.03 -2.42 -4.32
CA VAL A 117 4.20 -3.63 -4.31
C VAL A 117 2.97 -3.49 -5.22
N LEU A 118 2.38 -2.29 -5.28
CA LEU A 118 1.24 -1.99 -6.14
C LEU A 118 1.64 -1.95 -7.61
N LEU A 119 2.78 -1.33 -7.97
CA LEU A 119 3.28 -1.31 -9.34
C LEU A 119 3.58 -2.72 -9.86
N ARG A 120 4.04 -3.58 -8.96
CA ARG A 120 4.51 -4.93 -9.28
C ARG A 120 3.48 -6.01 -8.92
N SER A 121 2.26 -5.62 -8.60
CA SER A 121 1.24 -6.48 -8.02
C SER A 121 1.01 -7.73 -8.85
N SER A 122 1.00 -8.90 -8.22
CA SER A 122 0.62 -10.15 -8.88
C SER A 122 -0.90 -10.34 -8.85
N ASP A 123 -1.44 -11.16 -9.75
CA ASP A 123 -2.88 -11.52 -9.74
C ASP A 123 -3.34 -12.06 -8.39
N MET A 124 -2.50 -12.86 -7.72
CA MET A 124 -2.80 -13.39 -6.39
C MET A 124 -2.89 -12.27 -5.34
N PHE A 125 -1.98 -11.29 -5.40
CA PHE A 125 -2.00 -10.14 -4.51
C PHE A 125 -3.21 -9.24 -4.75
N LEU A 126 -3.54 -8.95 -6.01
CA LEU A 126 -4.73 -8.16 -6.36
C LEU A 126 -6.01 -8.86 -5.93
N LYS A 127 -6.14 -10.18 -6.15
CA LYS A 127 -7.28 -10.96 -5.67
C LYS A 127 -7.41 -10.95 -4.15
N ALA A 128 -6.30 -11.00 -3.42
CA ALA A 128 -6.31 -10.93 -1.97
C ALA A 128 -6.79 -9.56 -1.44
N LEU A 129 -6.64 -8.49 -2.23
CA LEU A 129 -7.16 -7.15 -1.94
C LEU A 129 -8.56 -6.91 -2.53
N ASP A 130 -9.17 -7.93 -3.10
CA ASP A 130 -10.38 -7.82 -3.91
C ASP A 130 -10.29 -6.69 -4.96
N LEU A 131 -9.18 -6.66 -5.70
CA LEU A 131 -8.95 -5.74 -6.82
C LEU A 131 -8.97 -6.49 -8.16
N PRO A 132 -9.39 -5.83 -9.25
CA PRO A 132 -9.41 -6.45 -10.58
C PRO A 132 -7.98 -6.77 -11.04
N THR A 133 -7.80 -7.93 -11.65
CA THR A 133 -6.51 -8.35 -12.23
C THR A 133 -6.33 -7.91 -13.69
N ARG A 134 -7.43 -7.53 -14.35
CA ARG A 134 -7.44 -7.11 -15.76
C ARG A 134 -8.44 -5.97 -15.95
N ILE A 135 -8.14 -5.11 -16.91
CA ILE A 135 -9.09 -4.13 -17.43
C ILE A 135 -9.98 -4.91 -18.41
N GLU A 136 -11.28 -4.94 -18.15
CA GLU A 136 -12.24 -5.58 -19.05
C GLU A 136 -12.44 -4.69 -20.27
N TRP A 137 -11.69 -4.96 -21.34
CA TRP A 137 -11.76 -4.25 -22.63
C TRP A 137 -13.15 -4.34 -23.31
N ASN A 138 -14.00 -5.28 -22.89
CA ASN A 138 -15.31 -5.58 -23.49
C ASN A 138 -16.50 -4.96 -22.73
N ARG A 139 -16.39 -3.70 -22.28
CA ARG A 139 -17.61 -2.97 -21.88
C ARG A 139 -18.44 -2.66 -23.12
N ARG A 140 -19.75 -2.98 -23.06
CA ARG A 140 -20.73 -2.66 -24.13
C ARG A 140 -20.86 -1.16 -24.41
N ASP A 141 -20.31 -0.32 -23.53
CA ASP A 141 -20.38 1.15 -23.59
C ASP A 141 -19.20 1.81 -24.33
N GLY A 142 -18.34 1.02 -24.99
CA GLY A 142 -17.19 1.49 -25.76
C GLY A 142 -15.88 1.03 -25.15
N THR A 143 -14.91 0.73 -26.02
CA THR A 143 -13.51 0.59 -25.62
C THR A 143 -13.08 1.85 -24.89
N GLU A 144 -12.30 1.73 -23.81
CA GLU A 144 -11.54 2.89 -23.31
C GLU A 144 -10.88 3.60 -24.49
N ASP A 145 -10.91 4.93 -24.50
CA ASP A 145 -10.36 5.79 -25.57
C ASP A 145 -8.82 5.72 -25.55
N MET A 146 -8.27 4.52 -25.75
CA MET A 146 -6.85 4.31 -25.83
C MET A 146 -6.38 4.77 -27.21
N PRO A 147 -5.33 5.61 -27.28
CA PRO A 147 -4.87 6.17 -28.53
C PRO A 147 -4.33 5.06 -29.43
N MET A 148 -4.70 5.13 -30.71
CA MET A 148 -4.21 4.21 -31.74
C MET A 148 -2.69 4.31 -31.98
N SER A 149 -2.05 5.38 -31.50
CA SER A 149 -0.59 5.53 -31.55
C SER A 149 0.05 4.69 -30.44
N PRO A 150 0.90 3.70 -30.76
CA PRO A 150 1.50 2.83 -29.75
C PRO A 150 2.32 3.59 -28.70
N LEU A 151 3.02 4.67 -29.10
CA LEU A 151 3.78 5.49 -28.16
C LEU A 151 2.87 6.26 -27.22
N ARG A 152 1.72 6.78 -27.70
CA ARG A 152 0.75 7.44 -26.83
C ARG A 152 0.08 6.47 -25.86
N ALA A 153 -0.20 5.24 -26.29
CA ALA A 153 -0.79 4.22 -25.41
C ALA A 153 0.18 3.85 -24.26
N ILE A 154 1.48 3.76 -24.57
CA ILE A 154 2.53 3.60 -23.56
C ILE A 154 2.59 4.84 -22.65
N GLU A 155 2.57 6.04 -23.22
CA GLU A 155 2.60 7.29 -22.45
C GLU A 155 1.44 7.40 -21.47
N GLU A 156 0.20 7.07 -21.86
CA GLU A 156 -0.96 7.11 -20.96
C GLU A 156 -0.83 6.13 -19.80
N THR A 157 -0.39 4.90 -20.08
CA THR A 157 -0.18 3.87 -19.04
C THR A 157 0.93 4.28 -18.07
N LEU A 158 2.00 4.90 -18.59
CA LEU A 158 3.10 5.43 -17.77
C LEU A 158 2.77 6.78 -17.13
N TRP A 159 1.74 7.47 -17.63
CA TRP A 159 1.30 8.75 -17.10
C TRP A 159 0.50 8.57 -15.84
N ASP A 160 -0.29 7.50 -15.71
CA ASP A 160 -1.04 7.19 -14.50
C ASP A 160 -1.16 5.67 -14.27
N PRO A 161 -0.12 5.01 -13.72
CA PRO A 161 -0.12 3.56 -13.58
C PRO A 161 -1.13 3.05 -12.54
N PHE A 162 -1.65 3.92 -11.66
CA PHE A 162 -2.57 3.55 -10.59
C PHE A 162 -4.01 4.00 -10.82
N HIS A 163 -4.31 4.61 -11.97
CA HIS A 163 -5.65 5.04 -12.34
C HIS A 163 -6.71 3.96 -12.06
N TYR A 164 -6.52 2.77 -12.64
CA TYR A 164 -7.47 1.65 -12.52
C TYR A 164 -7.53 1.07 -11.12
N LEU A 165 -6.39 1.01 -10.41
CA LEU A 165 -6.37 0.53 -9.03
C LEU A 165 -7.11 1.51 -8.11
N ARG A 166 -6.96 2.81 -8.29
CA ARG A 166 -7.72 3.84 -7.55
C ARG A 166 -9.22 3.74 -7.85
N ALA A 167 -9.60 3.67 -9.11
CA ALA A 167 -11.01 3.58 -9.52
C ALA A 167 -11.67 2.30 -8.96
N ALA A 168 -10.97 1.17 -9.01
CA ALA A 168 -11.44 -0.08 -8.46
C ALA A 168 -11.56 -0.05 -6.93
N CYS A 169 -10.56 0.53 -6.25
CA CYS A 169 -10.57 0.70 -4.80
C CYS A 169 -11.76 1.55 -4.35
N GLN A 170 -12.01 2.67 -5.03
CA GLN A 170 -13.16 3.53 -4.73
C GLN A 170 -14.49 2.81 -4.96
N THR A 171 -14.60 2.01 -6.02
CA THR A 171 -15.84 1.30 -6.38
C THR A 171 -16.14 0.15 -5.42
N ARG A 172 -15.12 -0.63 -5.02
CA ARG A 172 -15.29 -1.86 -4.23
C ARG A 172 -15.25 -1.62 -2.73
N HIS A 173 -14.36 -0.73 -2.28
CA HIS A 173 -14.08 -0.49 -0.87
C HIS A 173 -14.57 0.87 -0.37
N GLY A 174 -15.05 1.75 -1.27
CA GLY A 174 -15.51 3.10 -0.91
C GLY A 174 -14.41 4.04 -0.41
N CYS A 175 -13.14 3.66 -0.59
CA CYS A 175 -11.99 4.38 -0.08
C CYS A 175 -10.91 4.59 -1.14
N GLY A 176 -10.02 5.53 -0.87
CA GLY A 176 -8.85 5.79 -1.69
C GLY A 176 -7.79 4.70 -1.57
N LEU A 177 -6.96 4.57 -2.62
CA LEU A 177 -5.96 3.51 -2.73
C LEU A 177 -4.95 3.53 -1.58
N HIS A 178 -4.65 4.67 -0.98
CA HIS A 178 -3.70 4.75 0.13
C HIS A 178 -4.33 4.44 1.50
N LEU A 179 -5.66 4.48 1.59
CA LEU A 179 -6.42 4.02 2.76
C LEU A 179 -6.82 2.55 2.68
N LEU A 180 -6.63 1.89 1.54
CA LEU A 180 -6.90 0.47 1.39
C LEU A 180 -6.11 -0.34 2.42
N GLN A 181 -6.84 -0.99 3.32
CA GLN A 181 -6.28 -1.82 4.37
C GLN A 181 -5.68 -3.09 3.76
N PHE A 182 -4.42 -3.35 4.09
CA PHE A 182 -3.74 -4.56 3.68
C PHE A 182 -3.95 -5.66 4.73
N PRO A 183 -3.83 -6.95 4.36
CA PRO A 183 -3.78 -8.03 5.33
C PRO A 183 -2.73 -7.77 6.40
N GLN A 184 -2.96 -8.24 7.62
CA GLN A 184 -2.11 -7.95 8.79
C GLN A 184 -0.64 -8.29 8.56
N GLN A 185 -0.35 -9.32 7.75
CA GLN A 185 1.00 -9.74 7.38
C GLN A 185 1.77 -8.67 6.57
N LEU A 186 1.04 -7.72 5.97
CA LEU A 186 1.55 -6.64 5.15
C LEU A 186 1.28 -5.25 5.76
N VAL A 187 0.95 -5.19 7.06
CA VAL A 187 0.69 -3.92 7.77
C VAL A 187 1.84 -2.92 7.65
N ALA A 188 3.07 -3.43 7.47
CA ALA A 188 4.27 -2.65 7.20
C ALA A 188 4.21 -1.77 5.94
N LEU A 189 3.25 -2.00 5.05
CA LEU A 189 3.04 -1.27 3.79
C LEU A 189 1.84 -0.32 3.87
N SER A 190 1.27 -0.12 5.06
CA SER A 190 0.10 0.73 5.26
C SER A 190 0.51 2.20 5.36
N CYS A 191 -0.29 3.09 4.79
CA CYS A 191 -0.14 4.53 4.98
C CYS A 191 -0.87 5.02 6.23
N TYR A 192 -1.90 4.31 6.67
CA TYR A 192 -2.67 4.65 7.85
C TYR A 192 -3.24 3.39 8.51
N ILE A 193 -3.22 3.36 9.84
CA ILE A 193 -3.87 2.36 10.69
C ILE A 193 -4.44 3.09 11.92
N ASP A 194 -5.59 2.64 12.39
CA ASP A 194 -6.21 3.15 13.61
C ASP A 194 -5.52 2.55 14.85
N ASP A 195 -5.56 3.26 15.98
CA ASP A 195 -4.89 2.81 17.21
C ASP A 195 -5.46 1.50 17.75
N GLU A 196 -6.71 1.19 17.45
CA GLU A 196 -7.37 -0.11 17.72
C GLU A 196 -6.68 -1.31 17.03
N GLN A 197 -5.84 -1.05 16.03
CA GLN A 197 -5.08 -2.07 15.30
C GLN A 197 -3.62 -2.13 15.76
N VAL A 198 -3.22 -1.27 16.70
CA VAL A 198 -1.83 -1.14 17.15
C VAL A 198 -1.66 -1.79 18.52
N PRO A 199 -0.96 -2.93 18.63
CA PRO A 199 -0.75 -3.60 19.90
C PRO A 199 -0.12 -2.67 20.95
N GLY A 200 -0.71 -2.65 22.14
CA GLY A 200 -0.21 -1.90 23.29
C GLY A 200 -0.84 -0.52 23.52
N THR A 201 -1.59 0.02 22.56
CA THR A 201 -2.43 1.22 22.75
C THR A 201 -3.63 0.90 23.65
N GLN A 202 -4.27 1.94 24.20
CA GLN A 202 -5.49 1.77 24.99
C GLN A 202 -6.65 1.25 24.14
N ALA A 203 -6.88 1.87 22.98
CA ALA A 203 -7.93 1.47 22.05
C ALA A 203 -7.80 0.00 21.59
N TYR A 204 -6.57 -0.49 21.40
CA TYR A 204 -6.34 -1.91 21.10
C TYR A 204 -6.76 -2.82 22.26
N ARG A 205 -6.46 -2.45 23.51
CA ARG A 205 -6.83 -3.26 24.69
C ARG A 205 -8.34 -3.31 24.89
N GLU A 206 -9.02 -2.18 24.72
CA GLU A 206 -10.48 -2.08 24.81
C GLU A 206 -11.15 -2.98 23.77
N ARG A 207 -10.69 -2.90 22.51
CA ARG A 207 -11.16 -3.78 21.44
C ARG A 207 -10.85 -5.27 21.70
N ASP A 208 -9.66 -5.59 22.21
CA ASP A 208 -9.27 -6.98 22.51
C ASP A 208 -10.14 -7.57 23.63
N GLU A 209 -10.44 -6.77 24.66
CA GLU A 209 -11.35 -7.14 25.74
C GLU A 209 -12.78 -7.35 25.23
N GLU A 210 -13.30 -6.45 24.39
CA GLU A 210 -14.61 -6.59 23.77
C GLU A 210 -14.70 -7.86 22.90
N ASN A 211 -13.70 -8.11 22.05
CA ASN A 211 -13.64 -9.34 21.24
C ASN A 211 -13.60 -10.60 22.12
N ARG A 212 -12.87 -10.55 23.24
CA ARG A 212 -12.78 -11.66 24.18
C ARG A 212 -14.11 -11.92 24.87
N LEU A 213 -14.84 -10.88 25.26
CA LEU A 213 -16.17 -11.00 25.85
C LEU A 213 -17.16 -11.63 24.85
N LEU A 214 -17.17 -11.15 23.60
CA LEU A 214 -18.02 -11.71 22.53
C LEU A 214 -17.72 -13.19 22.25
N LEU A 215 -16.44 -13.59 22.29
CA LEU A 215 -16.06 -15.01 22.14
C LEU A 215 -16.55 -15.86 23.31
N LEU A 216 -16.49 -15.36 24.54
CA LEU A 216 -16.97 -16.07 25.72
C LEU A 216 -18.50 -16.21 25.70
N GLU A 217 -19.22 -15.18 25.26
CA GLU A 217 -20.68 -15.25 25.05
C GLU A 217 -21.04 -16.27 23.97
N GLY A 218 -20.34 -16.25 22.82
CA GLY A 218 -20.55 -17.24 21.76
C GLY A 218 -20.24 -18.68 22.18
N LEU A 219 -19.24 -18.88 23.06
CA LEU A 219 -18.95 -20.19 23.65
C LEU A 219 -20.04 -20.63 24.63
N ALA A 220 -20.56 -19.73 25.45
CA ALA A 220 -21.67 -20.03 26.36
C ALA A 220 -22.94 -20.41 25.59
N ASP A 221 -23.24 -19.71 24.49
CA ASP A 221 -24.35 -20.04 23.59
C ASP A 221 -24.13 -21.39 22.88
N PHE A 222 -22.89 -21.70 22.47
CA PHE A 222 -22.56 -22.99 21.90
C PHE A 222 -22.75 -24.12 22.92
N GLU A 223 -22.24 -23.97 24.13
CA GLU A 223 -22.38 -24.94 25.22
C GLU A 223 -23.84 -25.15 25.63
N ALA A 224 -24.65 -24.09 25.68
CA ALA A 224 -26.08 -24.17 25.96
C ALA A 224 -26.86 -24.95 24.88
N ASN A 225 -26.35 -24.98 23.65
CA ASN A 225 -26.94 -25.70 22.52
C ASN A 225 -26.39 -27.13 22.33
N LEU A 226 -25.47 -27.59 23.20
CA LEU A 226 -25.06 -28.99 23.22
C LEU A 226 -26.17 -29.84 23.84
N THR A 227 -26.95 -30.54 23.01
CA THR A 227 -27.90 -31.54 23.52
C THR A 227 -27.15 -32.64 24.26
N PRO A 228 -27.51 -32.97 25.52
CA PRO A 228 -26.84 -34.01 26.27
C PRO A 228 -27.01 -35.36 25.56
N ILE A 229 -25.89 -36.03 25.29
CA ILE A 229 -25.87 -37.39 24.76
C ILE A 229 -26.56 -38.28 25.80
N LYS A 230 -27.81 -38.67 25.53
CA LYS A 230 -28.50 -39.69 26.33
C LYS A 230 -27.72 -40.98 26.16
N ASN A 231 -26.94 -41.34 27.17
CA ASN A 231 -26.40 -42.69 27.30
C ASN A 231 -27.60 -43.66 27.37
N GLN A 232 -27.95 -44.25 26.24
CA GLN A 232 -28.80 -45.43 26.22
C GLN A 232 -27.95 -46.57 26.78
N GLY A 233 -28.30 -46.98 28.00
CA GLY A 233 -27.64 -48.06 28.73
C GLY A 233 -27.64 -49.37 27.94
N ALA A 234 -26.53 -50.07 28.06
CA ALA A 234 -26.40 -51.50 27.78
C ALA A 234 -26.68 -52.29 29.07
#